data_AF-A0A6A5JVS6-F1
#
_entry.id   AF-A0A6A5JVS6-F1
#
_cell.length_a   1.000
_cell.length_b   1.000
_cell.length_c   1.000
_cell.angle_alpha   90.00
_cell.angle_beta   90.00
_cell.angle_gamma   90.00
#
_symmetry.space_group_name_H-M   'P 1'
#
loop_
_entity.id
_entity.type
_entity.pdbx_description
1 polymer ?
#
loop_
_entity_poly.entity_id
_entity_poly.type
_entity_poly.pdbx_seq_one_letter_code
_entity_poly.pdbx_strand_id
1 'polypeptide(L)'
;MDAAIDLSDASKALDLANIRFQLIRLEDTIIFHLIERVQFPLNQTIHVACGVDIGEPTTSLFDWMLREQERLQSLEPILKPLHYPQILHPNTVNVNAQLKDCYIKHILPAACMQTDRGESQENYGSSATCDVMTIQSLSRRIHFGKFVAEAKFQQEMDRSVKLIKDEDRKGIDEAITNAAVEKKVLERLKLKAKTYATDPDLGANESSKVNADAVVVMYKDWVIPRTKEVEVEYLMQR
;
A
#
# COMPACT_ATOMS: atom_id res chain seq x y z
N MET A 1 -6.49 17.70 -9.58
CA MET A 1 -5.63 16.54 -9.87
C MET A 1 -4.21 16.97 -9.51
N ASP A 2 -3.52 16.21 -8.66
CA ASP A 2 -2.29 16.68 -8.03
C ASP A 2 -1.16 16.82 -9.07
N ALA A 3 -0.73 18.04 -9.35
CA ALA A 3 0.15 18.39 -10.48
C ALA A 3 1.62 17.92 -10.32
N ALA A 4 1.95 17.26 -9.21
CA ALA A 4 3.32 16.94 -8.86
C ALA A 4 3.88 15.68 -9.56
N ILE A 5 3.04 14.74 -10.02
CA ILE A 5 3.48 13.69 -10.95
C ILE A 5 2.58 13.73 -12.18
N ASP A 6 3.14 14.27 -13.24
CA ASP A 6 2.58 14.22 -14.57
C ASP A 6 3.04 12.92 -15.24
N LEU A 7 2.16 11.91 -15.27
CA LEU A 7 2.43 10.63 -15.94
C LEU A 7 2.48 10.76 -17.47
N SER A 8 2.26 11.95 -18.03
CA SER A 8 2.49 12.25 -19.45
C SER A 8 3.90 12.79 -19.74
N ASP A 9 4.70 13.07 -18.72
CA ASP A 9 6.07 13.57 -18.83
C ASP A 9 7.05 12.69 -18.05
N ALA A 10 7.85 11.91 -18.78
CA ALA A 10 8.82 10.98 -18.20
C ALA A 10 9.84 11.68 -17.28
N SER A 11 10.25 12.91 -17.61
CA SER A 11 11.22 13.66 -16.81
C SER A 11 10.69 14.02 -15.43
N LYS A 12 9.39 14.36 -15.35
CA LYS A 12 8.72 14.66 -14.08
C LYS A 12 8.35 13.40 -13.31
N ALA A 13 7.95 12.34 -14.01
CA ALA A 13 7.55 11.08 -13.40
C ALA A 13 8.73 10.32 -12.77
N LEU A 14 9.93 10.46 -13.33
CA LEU A 14 11.17 9.85 -12.83
C LEU A 14 12.02 10.79 -11.94
N ASP A 15 11.54 11.99 -11.67
CA ASP A 15 12.18 12.87 -10.71
C ASP A 15 11.99 12.36 -9.27
N LEU A 16 13.09 12.12 -8.56
CA LEU A 16 13.06 11.55 -7.21
C LEU A 16 12.38 12.46 -6.18
N ALA A 17 12.38 13.79 -6.38
CA ALA A 17 11.71 14.71 -5.47
C ALA A 17 10.18 14.62 -5.64
N ASN A 18 9.70 14.54 -6.89
CA ASN A 18 8.29 14.31 -7.21
C ASN A 18 7.80 12.94 -6.72
N ILE A 19 8.60 11.88 -6.95
CA ILE A 19 8.33 10.54 -6.42
C ILE A 19 8.21 10.59 -4.90
N ARG A 20 9.20 11.19 -4.21
CA ARG A 20 9.18 11.34 -2.76
C ARG A 20 7.94 12.08 -2.27
N PHE A 21 7.53 13.14 -2.96
CA PHE A 21 6.32 13.89 -2.63
C PHE A 21 5.06 13.01 -2.72
N GLN A 22 4.91 12.23 -3.79
CA GLN A 22 3.77 11.30 -3.91
C GLN A 22 3.79 10.19 -2.86
N LEU A 23 4.96 9.65 -2.54
CA LEU A 23 5.10 8.67 -1.46
C LEU A 23 4.65 9.25 -0.12
N ILE A 24 5.03 10.50 0.19
CA ILE A 24 4.61 11.19 1.42
C ILE A 24 3.10 11.44 1.45
N ARG A 25 2.48 11.78 0.32
CA ARG A 25 1.01 11.92 0.23
C ARG A 25 0.30 10.59 0.44
N LEU A 26 0.83 9.51 -0.15
CA LEU A 26 0.29 8.16 0.05
C LEU A 26 0.40 7.70 1.51
N GLU A 27 1.43 8.14 2.25
CA GLU A 27 1.50 7.90 3.70
C GLU A 27 0.25 8.42 4.41
N ASP A 28 -0.19 9.64 4.08
CA ASP A 28 -1.36 10.27 4.71
C ASP A 28 -2.63 9.51 4.36
N THR A 29 -2.84 9.21 3.07
CA THR A 29 -3.99 8.44 2.60
C THR A 29 -4.10 7.08 3.31
N ILE A 30 -2.98 6.36 3.43
CA ILE A 30 -2.94 5.05 4.10
C ILE A 30 -3.27 5.19 5.58
N ILE A 31 -2.73 6.19 6.27
CA ILE A 31 -3.04 6.42 7.69
C ILE A 31 -4.53 6.73 7.87
N PHE A 32 -5.11 7.59 7.03
CA PHE A 32 -6.54 7.91 7.10
C PHE A 32 -7.42 6.69 6.83
N HIS A 33 -7.15 5.91 5.79
CA HIS A 33 -7.91 4.69 5.53
C HIS A 33 -7.79 3.67 6.68
N LEU A 34 -6.61 3.57 7.31
CA LEU A 34 -6.44 2.71 8.47
C LEU A 34 -7.22 3.23 9.69
N ILE A 35 -7.21 4.55 9.94
CA ILE A 35 -8.04 5.18 10.99
C ILE A 35 -9.53 4.83 10.78
N GLU A 36 -10.03 4.91 9.55
CA GLU A 36 -11.40 4.50 9.24
C GLU A 36 -11.63 3.01 9.49
N ARG A 37 -10.67 2.15 9.10
CA ARG A 37 -10.81 0.71 9.27
C ARG A 37 -10.82 0.25 10.73
N VAL A 38 -10.02 0.88 11.60
CA VAL A 38 -9.87 0.46 13.01
C VAL A 38 -11.02 0.93 13.91
N GLN A 39 -11.97 1.72 13.39
CA GLN A 39 -13.24 1.99 14.08
C GLN A 39 -14.08 0.71 14.22
N PHE A 40 -13.85 -0.28 13.35
CA PHE A 40 -14.49 -1.58 13.41
C PHE A 40 -13.56 -2.63 14.03
N PRO A 41 -14.11 -3.64 14.71
CA PRO A 41 -13.33 -4.80 15.11
C PRO A 41 -12.70 -5.53 13.92
N LEU A 42 -11.85 -6.51 14.20
CA LEU A 42 -11.18 -7.32 13.18
C LEU A 42 -12.21 -7.91 12.21
N ASN A 43 -13.38 -8.35 12.70
CA ASN A 43 -14.44 -8.95 11.89
C ASN A 43 -13.89 -10.06 11.00
N GLN A 44 -13.13 -10.98 11.61
CA GLN A 44 -12.36 -12.01 10.90
C GLN A 44 -13.22 -12.80 9.91
N THR A 45 -14.50 -12.97 10.23
CA THR A 45 -15.50 -13.63 9.40
C THR A 45 -15.54 -13.11 7.96
N ILE A 46 -15.36 -11.80 7.73
CA ILE A 46 -15.44 -11.20 6.37
C ILE A 46 -14.28 -11.61 5.45
N HIS A 47 -13.20 -12.16 6.02
CA HIS A 47 -12.00 -12.63 5.29
C HIS A 47 -11.98 -14.15 5.07
N VAL A 48 -12.96 -14.87 5.62
CA VAL A 48 -13.06 -16.33 5.49
C VAL A 48 -14.03 -16.66 4.36
N ALA A 49 -13.65 -17.57 3.47
CA ALA A 49 -14.56 -18.08 2.44
C ALA A 49 -15.80 -18.72 3.10
N CYS A 50 -16.99 -18.41 2.61
CA CYS A 50 -18.27 -18.77 3.25
C CYS A 50 -18.50 -18.19 4.66
N GLY A 51 -17.67 -17.25 5.13
CA GLY A 51 -17.89 -16.62 6.43
C GLY A 51 -19.19 -15.80 6.49
N VAL A 52 -19.60 -15.25 5.34
CA VAL A 52 -20.86 -14.54 5.13
C VAL A 52 -21.55 -15.19 3.92
N ASP A 53 -22.87 -15.43 4.01
CA ASP A 53 -23.62 -15.97 2.87
C ASP A 53 -23.87 -14.90 1.80
N ILE A 54 -22.93 -14.82 0.86
CA ILE A 54 -23.00 -13.93 -0.30
C ILE A 54 -23.44 -14.66 -1.58
N GLY A 55 -23.91 -15.91 -1.47
CA GLY A 55 -24.27 -16.75 -2.62
C GLY A 55 -23.08 -17.31 -3.41
N GLU A 56 -21.84 -17.14 -2.94
CA GLU A 56 -20.61 -17.67 -3.55
C GLU A 56 -19.78 -18.52 -2.56
N PRO A 57 -19.78 -19.86 -2.67
CA PRO A 57 -19.27 -20.77 -1.65
C PRO A 57 -17.73 -20.89 -1.57
N THR A 58 -17.00 -20.07 -2.31
CA THR A 58 -15.52 -20.07 -2.28
C THR A 58 -14.95 -18.67 -2.07
N THR A 59 -15.81 -17.67 -1.89
CA THR A 59 -15.44 -16.26 -1.88
C THR A 59 -15.73 -15.70 -0.49
N SER A 60 -14.78 -14.94 0.08
CA SER A 60 -15.02 -14.14 1.28
C SER A 60 -15.76 -12.86 0.94
N LEU A 61 -16.45 -12.22 1.91
CA LEU A 61 -17.08 -10.91 1.66
C LEU A 61 -16.04 -9.88 1.18
N PHE A 62 -14.85 -9.88 1.77
CA PHE A 62 -13.76 -9.00 1.36
C PHE A 62 -13.31 -9.24 -0.08
N ASP A 63 -13.10 -10.51 -0.48
CA ASP A 63 -12.69 -10.84 -1.85
C ASP A 63 -13.78 -10.48 -2.87
N TRP A 64 -15.05 -10.68 -2.52
CA TRP A 64 -16.17 -10.31 -3.36
C TRP A 64 -16.21 -8.79 -3.57
N MET A 65 -16.12 -8.00 -2.49
CA MET A 65 -16.14 -6.55 -2.56
C MET A 65 -14.96 -5.98 -3.34
N LEU A 66 -13.75 -6.51 -3.11
CA LEU A 66 -12.56 -6.10 -3.84
C LEU A 66 -12.73 -6.37 -5.34
N ARG A 67 -13.18 -7.58 -5.70
CA ARG A 67 -13.38 -7.97 -7.10
C ARG A 67 -14.45 -7.14 -7.80
N GLU A 68 -15.59 -6.88 -7.15
CA GLU A 68 -16.64 -6.07 -7.75
C GLU A 68 -16.22 -4.61 -7.94
N GLN A 69 -15.45 -4.06 -6.99
CA GLN A 69 -14.90 -2.71 -7.12
C GLN A 69 -13.86 -2.62 -8.24
N GLU A 70 -12.96 -3.60 -8.34
CA GLU A 70 -12.01 -3.70 -9.46
C GLU A 70 -12.74 -3.84 -10.80
N ARG A 71 -13.76 -4.71 -10.88
CA ARG A 71 -14.57 -4.90 -12.08
C ARG A 71 -15.22 -3.59 -12.52
N LEU A 72 -15.77 -2.81 -11.59
CA LEU A 72 -16.36 -1.50 -11.88
C LEU A 72 -15.33 -0.50 -12.41
N GLN A 73 -14.13 -0.50 -11.82
CA GLN A 73 -13.03 0.38 -12.20
C GLN A 73 -12.35 -0.03 -13.52
N SER A 74 -12.43 -1.31 -13.90
CA SER A 74 -11.78 -1.90 -15.06
C SER A 74 -12.73 -2.25 -16.21
N LEU A 75 -14.02 -1.86 -16.14
CA LEU A 75 -14.95 -2.04 -17.26
C LEU A 75 -14.31 -1.49 -18.54
N GLU A 76 -14.65 -2.08 -19.68
CA GLU A 76 -14.23 -1.57 -20.99
C GLU A 76 -14.40 -0.04 -20.99
N PRO A 77 -13.30 0.74 -21.10
CA PRO A 77 -13.35 2.14 -20.77
C PRO A 77 -14.42 2.84 -21.60
N ILE A 78 -15.46 3.33 -20.92
CA ILE A 78 -16.52 4.13 -21.57
C ILE A 78 -15.90 5.43 -22.12
N LEU A 79 -14.76 5.84 -21.56
CA LEU A 79 -13.96 6.99 -21.97
C LEU A 79 -12.92 6.59 -23.02
N LYS A 80 -12.54 7.55 -23.87
CA LYS A 80 -11.45 7.36 -24.83
C LYS A 80 -10.15 6.97 -24.09
N PRO A 81 -9.34 6.06 -24.66
CA PRO A 81 -8.10 5.63 -24.04
C PRO A 81 -7.13 6.80 -23.88
N LEU A 82 -6.43 6.83 -22.75
CA LEU A 82 -5.32 7.74 -22.51
C LEU A 82 -4.04 7.18 -23.13
N HIS A 83 -3.30 8.02 -23.86
CA HIS A 83 -1.99 7.66 -24.39
C HIS A 83 -0.91 8.02 -23.38
N TYR A 84 -0.55 7.06 -22.52
CA TYR A 84 0.59 7.23 -21.62
C TYR A 84 1.91 6.99 -22.36
N PRO A 85 2.92 7.85 -22.18
CA PRO A 85 4.27 7.54 -22.64
C PRO A 85 4.81 6.30 -21.92
N GLN A 86 5.72 5.59 -22.59
CA GLN A 86 6.41 4.47 -22.00
C GLN A 86 7.49 4.98 -21.04
N ILE A 87 7.13 5.11 -19.76
CA ILE A 87 8.03 5.57 -18.69
C ILE A 87 8.74 4.38 -18.03
N LEU A 88 7.98 3.34 -17.70
CA LEU A 88 8.51 2.12 -17.10
C LEU A 88 8.87 1.11 -18.18
N HIS A 89 9.91 0.33 -17.93
CA HIS A 89 10.22 -0.87 -18.68
C HIS A 89 9.06 -1.88 -18.57
N PRO A 90 8.67 -2.57 -19.68
CA PRO A 90 7.65 -3.61 -19.62
C PRO A 90 8.00 -4.67 -18.58
N ASN A 91 7.05 -4.97 -17.68
CA ASN A 91 7.28 -5.88 -16.56
C ASN A 91 5.97 -6.55 -16.14
N THR A 92 6.09 -7.68 -15.43
CA THR A 92 4.96 -8.45 -14.87
C THR A 92 4.87 -8.36 -13.35
N VAL A 93 5.66 -7.50 -12.72
CA VAL A 93 5.79 -7.42 -11.26
C VAL A 93 4.45 -7.04 -10.61
N ASN A 94 3.91 -7.95 -9.81
CA ASN A 94 2.70 -7.73 -9.02
C ASN A 94 2.79 -8.54 -7.71
N VAL A 95 2.77 -7.83 -6.57
CA VAL A 95 2.85 -8.43 -5.24
C VAL A 95 1.52 -8.35 -4.47
N ASN A 96 0.39 -8.12 -5.16
CA ASN A 96 -0.93 -7.96 -4.52
C ASN A 96 -1.37 -9.20 -3.74
N ALA A 97 -1.02 -10.40 -4.17
CA ALA A 97 -1.36 -11.62 -3.45
C ALA A 97 -0.66 -11.66 -2.08
N GLN A 98 0.65 -11.38 -2.06
CA GLN A 98 1.46 -11.29 -0.84
C GLN A 98 1.01 -10.14 0.06
N LEU A 99 0.64 -9.00 -0.53
CA LEU A 99 0.08 -7.86 0.19
C LEU A 99 -1.23 -8.22 0.89
N LYS A 100 -2.16 -8.86 0.17
CA LYS A 100 -3.44 -9.29 0.73
C LYS A 100 -3.23 -10.26 1.90
N ASP A 101 -2.30 -11.21 1.73
CA ASP A 101 -1.96 -12.17 2.77
C ASP A 101 -1.43 -11.49 4.05
N CYS A 102 -0.43 -10.59 3.92
CA CYS A 102 0.09 -9.90 5.10
C CYS A 102 -0.90 -8.89 5.69
N TYR A 103 -1.78 -8.31 4.87
CA TYR A 103 -2.82 -7.41 5.33
C TYR A 103 -3.78 -8.12 6.30
N ILE A 104 -4.30 -9.28 5.89
CA ILE A 104 -5.25 -10.06 6.69
C ILE A 104 -4.56 -10.71 7.90
N LYS A 105 -3.36 -11.27 7.71
CA LYS A 105 -2.71 -12.09 8.76
C LYS A 105 -1.91 -11.29 9.79
N HIS A 106 -1.46 -10.09 9.45
CA HIS A 106 -0.51 -9.36 10.29
C HIS A 106 -0.89 -7.90 10.52
N ILE A 107 -1.32 -7.17 9.50
CA ILE A 107 -1.64 -5.75 9.63
C ILE A 107 -2.95 -5.56 10.41
N LEU A 108 -4.04 -6.18 9.97
CA LEU A 108 -5.35 -6.06 10.62
C LEU A 108 -5.33 -6.58 12.07
N PRO A 109 -4.77 -7.75 12.40
CA PRO A 109 -4.74 -8.23 13.78
C PRO A 109 -3.93 -7.34 14.73
N ALA A 110 -2.89 -6.66 14.23
CA ALA A 110 -2.13 -5.72 15.03
C ALA A 110 -2.84 -4.36 15.24
N ALA A 111 -3.76 -3.99 14.35
CA ALA A 111 -4.41 -2.69 14.34
C ALA A 111 -5.83 -2.70 14.94
N CYS A 112 -6.59 -3.77 14.74
CA CYS A 112 -8.00 -3.88 15.11
C CYS A 112 -8.22 -4.60 16.46
N MET A 113 -9.36 -4.29 17.09
CA MET A 113 -9.85 -5.05 18.24
C MET A 113 -10.23 -6.48 17.82
N GLN A 114 -9.93 -7.48 18.65
CA GLN A 114 -10.09 -8.90 18.32
C GLN A 114 -11.51 -9.45 18.57
N THR A 115 -12.52 -8.60 18.64
CA THR A 115 -13.91 -9.01 18.88
C THR A 115 -14.64 -9.24 17.56
N ASP A 116 -15.57 -10.19 17.52
CA ASP A 116 -16.50 -10.37 16.40
C ASP A 116 -17.84 -10.88 16.97
N ARG A 117 -18.86 -10.02 17.01
CA ARG A 117 -20.20 -10.36 17.53
C ARG A 117 -21.11 -11.02 16.49
N GLY A 118 -20.61 -11.27 15.29
CA GLY A 118 -21.36 -11.88 14.19
C GLY A 118 -22.05 -10.87 13.28
N GLU A 119 -22.48 -11.37 12.12
CA GLU A 119 -23.02 -10.60 10.99
C GLU A 119 -24.17 -9.66 11.35
N SER A 120 -25.03 -10.05 12.29
CA SER A 120 -26.18 -9.23 12.70
C SER A 120 -25.86 -8.12 13.71
N GLN A 121 -24.65 -8.11 14.27
CA GLN A 121 -24.23 -7.18 15.33
C GLN A 121 -23.01 -6.34 14.95
N GLU A 122 -22.26 -6.74 13.92
CA GLU A 122 -21.08 -6.03 13.42
C GLU A 122 -21.32 -5.37 12.07
N ASN A 123 -20.50 -4.36 11.76
CA ASN A 123 -20.58 -3.61 10.51
C ASN A 123 -19.68 -4.24 9.43
N TYR A 124 -20.03 -5.45 8.98
CA TYR A 124 -19.23 -6.21 8.01
C TYR A 124 -19.04 -5.48 6.68
N GLY A 125 -20.12 -4.92 6.12
CA GLY A 125 -20.04 -4.16 4.86
C GLY A 125 -19.15 -2.92 4.96
N SER A 126 -19.24 -2.16 6.06
CA SER A 126 -18.37 -1.00 6.29
C SER A 126 -16.91 -1.41 6.47
N SER A 127 -16.66 -2.49 7.23
CA SER A 127 -15.32 -3.03 7.45
C SER A 127 -14.65 -3.42 6.13
N ALA A 128 -15.34 -4.23 5.32
CA ALA A 128 -14.85 -4.66 4.02
C ALA A 128 -14.68 -3.50 3.03
N THR A 129 -15.53 -2.48 3.07
CA THR A 129 -15.34 -1.24 2.27
C THR A 129 -14.03 -0.55 2.66
N CYS A 130 -13.78 -0.38 3.97
CA CYS A 130 -12.54 0.21 4.47
C CYS A 130 -11.31 -0.65 4.13
N ASP A 131 -11.45 -1.97 4.14
CA ASP A 131 -10.39 -2.90 3.73
C ASP A 131 -9.99 -2.67 2.27
N VAL A 132 -10.97 -2.55 1.36
CA VAL A 132 -10.72 -2.29 -0.06
C VAL A 132 -9.98 -0.96 -0.25
N MET A 133 -10.41 0.12 0.41
CA MET A 133 -9.75 1.42 0.31
C MET A 133 -8.30 1.37 0.84
N THR A 134 -8.08 0.65 1.94
CA THR A 134 -6.77 0.50 2.55
C THR A 134 -5.84 -0.31 1.65
N ILE A 135 -6.26 -1.48 1.17
CA ILE A 135 -5.43 -2.36 0.34
C ILE A 135 -5.12 -1.74 -1.03
N GLN A 136 -6.06 -1.03 -1.65
CA GLN A 136 -5.81 -0.30 -2.89
C GLN A 136 -4.73 0.79 -2.71
N SER A 137 -4.78 1.50 -1.57
CA SER A 137 -3.79 2.54 -1.25
C SER A 137 -2.42 1.96 -0.94
N LEU A 138 -2.36 0.85 -0.19
CA LEU A 138 -1.15 0.09 0.06
C LEU A 138 -0.56 -0.46 -1.23
N SER A 139 -1.38 -1.04 -2.10
CA SER A 139 -0.96 -1.57 -3.39
C SER A 139 -0.33 -0.47 -4.25
N ARG A 140 -0.98 0.70 -4.36
CA ARG A 140 -0.41 1.85 -5.08
C ARG A 140 0.93 2.28 -4.49
N ARG A 141 1.04 2.38 -3.16
CA ARG A 141 2.27 2.80 -2.46
C ARG A 141 3.42 1.81 -2.64
N ILE A 142 3.15 0.52 -2.59
CA ILE A 142 4.14 -0.54 -2.74
C ILE A 142 4.60 -0.61 -4.19
N HIS A 143 3.66 -0.64 -5.14
CA HIS A 143 3.98 -0.70 -6.58
C HIS A 143 4.56 0.60 -7.13
N PHE A 144 4.46 1.71 -6.39
CA PHE A 144 5.24 2.92 -6.70
C PHE A 144 6.77 2.68 -6.65
N GLY A 145 7.21 1.58 -6.02
CA GLY A 145 8.58 1.08 -6.08
C GLY A 145 9.10 0.93 -7.51
N LYS A 146 8.25 0.65 -8.51
CA LYS A 146 8.67 0.58 -9.93
C LYS A 146 9.24 1.92 -10.43
N PHE A 147 8.60 3.03 -10.08
CA PHE A 147 9.09 4.37 -10.44
C PHE A 147 10.37 4.72 -9.67
N VAL A 148 10.45 4.33 -8.40
CA VAL A 148 11.67 4.50 -7.58
C VAL A 148 12.84 3.74 -8.21
N ALA A 149 12.62 2.48 -8.59
CA ALA A 149 13.62 1.63 -9.22
C ALA A 149 14.08 2.19 -10.56
N GLU A 150 13.16 2.58 -11.45
CA GLU A 150 13.52 3.18 -12.73
C GLU A 150 14.31 4.49 -12.54
N ALA A 151 13.88 5.37 -11.64
CA ALA A 151 14.61 6.61 -11.36
C ALA A 151 16.04 6.36 -10.84
N LYS A 152 16.22 5.38 -9.94
CA LYS A 152 17.55 4.97 -9.44
C LYS A 152 18.40 4.33 -10.55
N PHE A 153 17.80 3.48 -11.38
CA PHE A 153 18.49 2.86 -12.52
C PHE A 153 19.06 3.91 -13.47
N GLN A 154 18.30 4.96 -13.79
CA GLN A 154 18.75 6.04 -14.67
C GLN A 154 19.92 6.84 -14.07
N GLN A 155 19.99 6.97 -12.74
CA GLN A 155 21.08 7.69 -12.05
C GLN A 155 22.36 6.86 -11.92
N GLU A 156 22.25 5.56 -11.66
CA GLU A 156 23.38 4.64 -11.46
C GLU A 156 23.33 3.47 -12.46
N MET A 157 23.24 3.79 -13.75
CA MET A 157 23.01 2.81 -14.82
C MET A 157 24.07 1.71 -14.87
N ASP A 158 25.36 2.08 -14.91
CA ASP A 158 26.46 1.12 -15.02
C ASP A 158 26.49 0.13 -13.85
N ARG A 159 26.26 0.62 -12.63
CA ARG A 159 26.22 -0.20 -11.41
C ARG A 159 25.01 -1.14 -11.44
N SER A 160 23.84 -0.62 -11.79
CA SER A 160 22.60 -1.40 -11.83
C SER A 160 22.68 -2.50 -12.89
N VAL A 161 23.15 -2.18 -14.11
CA VAL A 161 23.35 -3.14 -15.20
C VAL A 161 24.30 -4.26 -14.79
N LYS A 162 25.38 -3.95 -14.08
CA LYS A 162 26.30 -4.97 -13.57
C LYS A 162 25.58 -5.92 -12.59
N LEU A 163 24.90 -5.39 -11.58
CA LEU A 163 24.19 -6.19 -10.58
C LEU A 163 23.10 -7.06 -11.21
N ILE A 164 22.38 -6.54 -12.21
CA ILE A 164 21.34 -7.27 -12.95
C ILE A 164 21.96 -8.43 -13.75
N LYS A 165 23.05 -8.18 -14.49
CA LYS A 165 23.74 -9.22 -15.28
C LYS A 165 24.36 -10.31 -14.41
N ASP A 166 24.82 -9.95 -13.22
CA ASP A 166 25.39 -10.88 -12.24
C ASP A 166 24.27 -11.63 -11.46
N GLU A 167 22.99 -11.34 -11.73
CA GLU A 167 21.81 -11.85 -11.01
C GLU A 167 21.87 -11.63 -9.48
N ASP A 168 22.59 -10.58 -9.04
CA ASP A 168 22.87 -10.30 -7.64
C ASP A 168 21.70 -9.54 -6.97
N ARG A 169 20.61 -10.26 -6.74
CA ARG A 169 19.40 -9.75 -6.07
C ARG A 169 19.70 -9.13 -4.71
N LYS A 170 20.66 -9.69 -3.98
CA LYS A 170 21.07 -9.19 -2.67
C LYS A 170 21.83 -7.88 -2.80
N GLY A 171 22.76 -7.80 -3.75
CA GLY A 171 23.49 -6.56 -4.06
C GLY A 171 22.55 -5.45 -4.52
N ILE A 172 21.48 -5.77 -5.27
CA ILE A 172 20.44 -4.80 -5.63
C ILE A 172 19.70 -4.31 -4.38
N ASP A 173 19.22 -5.21 -3.51
CA ASP A 173 18.53 -4.84 -2.26
C ASP A 173 19.39 -3.93 -1.36
N GLU A 174 20.68 -4.27 -1.21
CA GLU A 174 21.64 -3.46 -0.46
C GLU A 174 21.87 -2.09 -1.12
N ALA A 175 21.97 -2.03 -2.45
CA ALA A 175 22.19 -0.79 -3.20
C ALA A 175 21.00 0.18 -3.11
N ILE A 176 19.76 -0.34 -3.09
CA ILE A 176 18.55 0.51 -3.03
C ILE A 176 18.18 0.92 -1.59
N THR A 177 18.80 0.30 -0.58
CA THR A 177 18.51 0.51 0.84
C THR A 177 19.21 1.75 1.39
N ASN A 178 18.44 2.64 2.02
CA ASN A 178 19.00 3.76 2.78
C ASN A 178 18.39 3.78 4.20
N ALA A 179 19.11 3.18 5.14
CA ALA A 179 18.65 3.02 6.53
C ALA A 179 18.33 4.35 7.22
N ALA A 180 19.07 5.42 6.91
CA ALA A 180 18.83 6.74 7.47
C ALA A 180 17.51 7.36 6.95
N VAL A 181 17.18 7.13 5.68
CA VAL A 181 15.91 7.56 5.09
C VAL A 181 14.75 6.74 5.65
N GLU A 182 14.89 5.42 5.76
CA GLU A 182 13.87 4.54 6.36
C GLU A 182 13.56 4.95 7.80
N LYS A 183 14.58 5.20 8.62
CA LYS A 183 14.39 5.70 9.99
C LYS A 183 13.57 7.00 10.02
N LYS A 184 13.90 7.97 9.16
CA LYS A 184 13.14 9.24 9.06
C LYS A 184 11.70 9.04 8.57
N VAL A 185 11.45 8.04 7.71
CA VAL A 185 10.09 7.66 7.28
C VAL A 185 9.30 7.14 8.48
N LEU A 186 9.86 6.21 9.26
CA LEU A 186 9.19 5.64 10.43
C LEU A 186 8.92 6.69 11.53
N GLU A 187 9.88 7.58 11.80
CA GLU A 187 9.70 8.69 12.74
C GLU A 187 8.57 9.64 12.30
N ARG A 188 8.53 9.97 11.00
CA ARG A 188 7.46 10.80 10.41
C ARG A 188 6.10 10.12 10.49
N LEU A 189 6.03 8.83 10.19
CA LEU A 189 4.79 8.03 10.27
C LEU A 189 4.26 7.99 11.69
N LYS A 190 5.14 7.78 12.69
CA LYS A 190 4.75 7.79 14.10
C LYS A 190 4.17 9.14 14.52
N LEU A 191 4.80 10.24 14.09
CA LEU A 191 4.30 11.58 14.36
C LEU A 191 2.93 11.82 13.69
N LYS A 192 2.81 11.53 12.39
CA LYS A 192 1.55 11.67 11.63
C LYS A 192 0.42 10.86 12.27
N ALA A 193 0.66 9.58 12.60
CA ALA A 193 -0.33 8.72 13.22
C ALA A 193 -0.82 9.30 14.55
N LYS A 194 0.08 9.79 15.42
CA LYS A 194 -0.31 10.46 16.67
C LYS A 194 -1.12 11.73 16.42
N THR A 195 -0.69 12.55 15.47
CA THR A 195 -1.36 13.82 15.15
C THR A 195 -2.75 13.59 14.58
N TYR A 196 -2.92 12.70 13.60
CA TYR A 196 -4.21 12.44 12.95
C TYR A 196 -5.18 11.68 13.85
N ALA A 197 -4.66 10.93 14.82
CA ALA A 197 -5.46 10.15 15.75
C ALA A 197 -5.94 10.92 16.99
N THR A 198 -5.59 12.21 17.11
CA THR A 198 -5.95 13.06 18.25
C THR A 198 -6.94 14.12 17.80
N ASP A 199 -8.00 14.34 18.57
CA ASP A 199 -8.90 15.47 18.36
C ASP A 199 -8.30 16.74 18.99
N PRO A 200 -8.11 17.86 18.26
CA PRO A 200 -7.52 19.07 18.79
C PRO A 200 -8.30 19.73 19.95
N ASP A 201 -9.62 19.55 19.99
CA ASP A 201 -10.49 20.22 20.97
C ASP A 201 -10.68 19.41 22.26
N LEU A 202 -10.41 18.11 22.19
CA LEU A 202 -10.51 17.18 23.30
C LEU A 202 -9.10 17.01 23.88
N GLY A 203 -8.85 17.55 25.08
CA GLY A 203 -7.55 17.46 25.75
C GLY A 203 -7.02 16.02 25.87
N ALA A 204 -5.76 15.86 26.33
CA ALA A 204 -4.95 14.62 26.27
C ALA A 204 -5.49 13.33 26.94
N ASN A 205 -6.78 13.26 27.31
CA ASN A 205 -7.41 12.18 28.07
C ASN A 205 -8.27 11.21 27.24
N GLU A 206 -8.34 11.33 25.91
CA GLU A 206 -9.03 10.34 25.06
C GLU A 206 -8.11 9.28 24.43
N SER A 207 -8.69 8.11 24.17
CA SER A 207 -8.05 7.01 23.44
C SER A 207 -7.78 7.41 22.00
N SER A 208 -6.52 7.26 21.57
CA SER A 208 -6.08 7.54 20.20
C SER A 208 -6.88 6.72 19.17
N LYS A 209 -7.34 7.38 18.08
CA LYS A 209 -8.13 6.73 17.00
C LYS A 209 -7.42 5.58 16.29
N VAL A 210 -6.08 5.53 16.34
CA VAL A 210 -5.29 4.41 15.81
C VAL A 210 -4.04 4.21 16.67
N ASN A 211 -3.62 2.96 16.84
CA ASN A 211 -2.36 2.65 17.49
C ASN A 211 -1.17 3.06 16.60
N ALA A 212 -0.49 4.15 16.96
CA ALA A 212 0.65 4.67 16.21
C ALA A 212 1.81 3.67 16.08
N ASP A 213 2.00 2.79 17.06
CA ASP A 213 3.03 1.74 16.97
C ASP A 213 2.62 0.65 15.97
N ALA A 214 1.33 0.32 15.87
CA ALA A 214 0.81 -0.58 14.84
C ALA A 214 1.03 -0.01 13.42
N VAL A 215 0.88 1.31 13.22
CA VAL A 215 1.20 1.97 11.94
C VAL A 215 2.69 1.85 11.61
N VAL A 216 3.57 2.05 12.59
CA VAL A 216 5.02 1.93 12.40
C VAL A 216 5.41 0.50 12.06
N VAL A 217 4.88 -0.48 12.80
CA VAL A 217 5.09 -1.92 12.55
C VAL A 217 4.58 -2.31 11.16
N MET A 218 3.38 -1.85 10.78
CA MET A 218 2.83 -2.04 9.44
C MET A 218 3.83 -1.60 8.36
N TYR A 219 4.38 -0.39 8.49
CA TYR A 219 5.31 0.13 7.49
C TYR A 219 6.66 -0.57 7.49
N LYS A 220 7.25 -0.75 8.68
CA LYS A 220 8.58 -1.33 8.86
C LYS A 220 8.64 -2.78 8.40
N ASP A 221 7.66 -3.58 8.81
CA ASP A 221 7.74 -5.03 8.68
C ASP A 221 7.00 -5.54 7.41
N TRP A 222 6.10 -4.74 6.83
CA TRP A 222 5.28 -5.17 5.69
C TRP A 222 5.34 -4.24 4.48
N VAL A 223 5.17 -2.91 4.62
CA VAL A 223 5.11 -2.01 3.45
C VAL A 223 6.49 -1.77 2.82
N ILE A 224 7.50 -1.41 3.61
CA ILE A 224 8.85 -1.14 3.11
C ILE A 224 9.47 -2.40 2.51
N PRO A 225 9.43 -3.59 3.16
CA PRO A 225 9.96 -4.81 2.57
C PRO A 225 9.30 -5.20 1.24
N ARG A 226 7.97 -5.08 1.13
CA ARG A 226 7.26 -5.34 -0.13
C ARG A 226 7.59 -4.31 -1.22
N THR A 227 7.84 -3.06 -0.84
CA THR A 227 8.31 -2.04 -1.80
C THR A 227 9.69 -2.42 -2.35
N LYS A 228 10.61 -2.88 -1.50
CA LYS A 228 11.93 -3.37 -1.93
C LYS A 228 11.83 -4.59 -2.83
N GLU A 229 10.96 -5.55 -2.49
CA GLU A 229 10.67 -6.70 -3.36
C GLU A 229 10.22 -6.24 -4.76
N VAL A 230 9.33 -5.26 -4.85
CA VAL A 230 8.94 -4.66 -6.14
C VAL A 230 10.12 -4.00 -6.85
N GLU A 231 10.94 -3.22 -6.15
CA GLU A 231 12.12 -2.57 -6.73
C GLU A 231 13.11 -3.60 -7.31
N VAL A 232 13.42 -4.66 -6.55
CA VAL A 232 14.32 -5.75 -6.97
C VAL A 232 13.74 -6.52 -8.16
N GLU A 233 12.49 -6.99 -8.09
CA GLU A 233 11.89 -7.75 -9.20
C GLU A 233 11.73 -6.91 -10.46
N TYR A 234 11.50 -5.60 -10.33
CA TYR A 234 11.46 -4.70 -11.46
C TYR A 234 12.84 -4.57 -12.13
N LEU A 235 13.90 -4.33 -11.34
CA LEU A 235 15.27 -4.22 -11.86
C LEU A 235 15.75 -5.53 -12.47
N MET A 236 15.36 -6.68 -11.93
CA MET A 236 15.70 -7.99 -12.53
C MET A 236 15.05 -8.22 -13.91
N GLN A 237 14.02 -7.46 -14.26
CA GLN A 237 13.38 -7.49 -15.57
C GLN A 237 13.86 -6.34 -16.48
N ARG A 238 14.82 -5.53 -16.02
CA ARG A 238 15.23 -4.27 -16.66
C ARG A 238 16.46 -4.42 -17.56
#